data_AF-A0A1M5VHB7-F1
#
_entry.id   AF-A0A1M5VHB7-F1
#
_cell.length_a   1.000
_cell.length_b   1.000
_cell.length_c   1.000
_cell.angle_alpha   90.00
_cell.angle_beta   90.00
_cell.angle_gamma   90.00
#
_symmetry.space_group_name_H-M   'P 1'
#
loop_
_entity.id
_entity.type
_entity.pdbx_description
1 polymer ?
#
loop_
_entity_poly.entity_id
_entity_poly.type
_entity_poly.pdbx_seq_one_letter_code
_entity_poly.pdbx_strand_id
1 'polypeptide(L)'
;MKKYVLLVFTGLMFACHSSNSTDENNEQKEDVVLTKEEKIIKLYHESVLPIFKNYQEAGIPSEFTIDKKDLGIDGGAAEGYLVVSQGLVNLSKENIQLFALSHEVGHIVTIKQAILFGLIGDISSGNMTNDYKKAEYFADLIAIHLIKTKLPESFILLAEDFPYLQNLLGTADSMHPSGKDRIASMNTYIQNSKENGDEEAFKNRFIAIWKMD
;
A
#
# COMPACT_ATOMS: atom_id res chain seq x y z
N MET A 1 -1.70 68.27 -17.37
CA MET A 1 -2.59 67.43 -16.53
C MET A 1 -1.84 67.19 -15.22
N LYS A 2 -2.04 68.04 -14.20
CA LYS A 2 -2.81 67.79 -12.96
C LYS A 2 -2.48 66.42 -12.32
N LYS A 3 -2.11 66.25 -11.05
CA LYS A 3 -1.85 67.11 -9.88
C LYS A 3 -1.19 66.20 -8.82
N TYR A 4 -0.36 66.79 -7.97
CA TYR A 4 0.23 66.25 -6.73
C TYR A 4 -0.78 65.58 -5.77
N VAL A 5 -0.31 64.70 -4.88
CA VAL A 5 -0.21 64.91 -3.41
C VAL A 5 0.17 63.60 -2.70
N LEU A 6 1.25 63.67 -1.92
CA LEU A 6 1.65 62.75 -0.86
C LEU A 6 0.81 63.03 0.39
N LEU A 7 0.33 62.03 1.12
CA LEU A 7 -0.03 62.19 2.54
C LEU A 7 -0.03 60.84 3.29
N VAL A 8 0.86 60.77 4.27
CA VAL A 8 0.88 59.83 5.40
C VAL A 8 0.02 60.45 6.52
N PHE A 9 -0.77 59.65 7.24
CA PHE A 9 -0.84 59.58 8.73
C PHE A 9 -2.11 58.92 9.27
N THR A 10 -1.93 58.17 10.37
CA THR A 10 -2.84 57.88 11.52
C THR A 10 -4.19 57.21 11.23
N GLY A 11 -4.62 56.12 11.87
CA GLY A 11 -4.48 55.71 13.27
C GLY A 11 -5.64 56.26 14.11
N LEU A 12 -6.68 55.45 14.39
CA LEU A 12 -7.37 55.31 15.69
C LEU A 12 -8.68 54.52 15.61
N MET A 13 -8.77 53.55 16.52
CA MET A 13 -9.91 52.84 17.07
C MET A 13 -11.24 53.63 17.10
N PHE A 14 -12.34 52.94 16.78
CA PHE A 14 -13.58 53.07 17.55
C PHE A 14 -14.22 51.69 17.73
N ALA A 15 -14.56 51.43 18.99
CA ALA A 15 -15.17 50.21 19.50
C ALA A 15 -16.65 50.08 19.12
N CYS A 16 -17.12 48.82 19.20
CA CYS A 16 -18.47 48.30 19.36
C CYS A 16 -19.67 49.27 19.35
N HIS A 17 -20.67 48.95 18.53
CA HIS A 17 -22.03 48.67 19.02
C HIS A 17 -22.78 47.71 18.09
N SER A 18 -23.50 46.80 18.73
CA SER A 18 -24.26 45.65 18.22
C SER A 18 -25.47 46.00 17.36
N SER A 19 -25.73 45.19 16.32
CA SER A 19 -27.09 44.71 16.03
C SER A 19 -27.06 43.38 15.27
N ASN A 20 -27.73 42.39 15.86
CA ASN A 20 -28.04 41.08 15.30
C ASN A 20 -28.53 41.17 13.85
N SER A 21 -27.89 40.41 12.97
CA SER A 21 -28.59 39.77 11.86
C SER A 21 -28.02 38.36 11.75
N THR A 22 -28.92 37.42 11.97
CA THR A 22 -28.79 35.99 11.79
C THR A 22 -28.41 35.72 10.34
N ASP A 23 -27.17 35.32 10.10
CA ASP A 23 -26.82 34.54 8.92
C ASP A 23 -25.88 33.44 9.41
N GLU A 24 -26.51 32.39 9.94
CA GLU A 24 -25.91 31.06 10.03
C GLU A 24 -25.61 30.59 8.60
N ASN A 25 -24.46 31.00 8.06
CA ASN A 25 -23.81 30.25 6.98
C ASN A 25 -23.27 28.95 7.59
N ASN A 26 -24.21 28.06 7.89
CA ASN A 26 -23.95 26.65 8.07
C ASN A 26 -23.68 26.09 6.66
N GLU A 27 -22.47 26.34 6.15
CA GLU A 27 -21.91 25.54 5.07
C GLU A 27 -21.78 24.11 5.62
N GLN A 28 -22.88 23.36 5.56
CA GLN A 28 -22.85 21.92 5.60
C GLN A 28 -21.96 21.51 4.42
N LYS A 29 -20.69 21.24 4.69
CA LYS A 29 -19.88 20.38 3.84
C LYS A 29 -20.69 19.09 3.70
N GLU A 30 -21.36 18.91 2.57
CA GLU A 30 -21.83 17.59 2.17
C GLU A 30 -20.60 16.69 2.17
N ASP A 31 -20.53 15.79 3.15
CA ASP A 31 -19.52 14.73 3.16
C ASP A 31 -19.77 13.89 1.91
N VAL A 32 -18.92 14.06 0.90
CA VAL A 32 -18.99 13.26 -0.33
C VAL A 32 -18.69 11.81 0.07
N VAL A 33 -19.74 11.00 0.18
CA VAL A 33 -19.61 9.58 0.52
C VAL A 33 -19.05 8.85 -0.71
N LEU A 34 -17.77 8.50 -0.64
CA LEU A 34 -17.10 7.73 -1.70
C LEU A 34 -17.75 6.35 -1.87
N THR A 35 -17.90 5.93 -3.12
CA THR A 35 -18.22 4.56 -3.51
C THR A 35 -17.09 3.60 -3.11
N LYS A 36 -17.35 2.29 -3.08
CA LYS A 36 -16.31 1.28 -2.79
C LYS A 36 -15.15 1.32 -3.80
N GLU A 37 -15.47 1.62 -5.06
CA GLU A 37 -14.49 1.74 -6.14
C GLU A 37 -13.58 2.95 -5.91
N GLU A 38 -14.16 4.11 -5.62
CA GLU A 38 -13.40 5.31 -5.29
C GLU A 38 -12.56 5.10 -4.03
N LYS A 39 -13.06 4.35 -3.03
CA LYS A 39 -12.30 4.03 -1.82
C LYS A 39 -11.06 3.19 -2.09
N ILE A 40 -11.16 2.13 -2.89
CA ILE A 40 -10.00 1.29 -3.18
C ILE A 40 -8.99 1.99 -4.11
N ILE A 41 -9.47 2.80 -5.06
CA ILE A 41 -8.61 3.66 -5.90
C ILE A 41 -7.89 4.68 -5.03
N LYS A 42 -8.61 5.32 -4.09
CA LYS A 42 -8.03 6.24 -3.12
C LYS A 42 -6.99 5.53 -2.23
N LEU A 43 -7.29 4.35 -1.72
CA LEU A 43 -6.35 3.53 -0.94
C LEU A 43 -5.06 3.26 -1.73
N TYR A 44 -5.18 2.93 -3.02
CA TYR A 44 -4.03 2.72 -3.89
C TYR A 44 -3.17 3.99 -4.01
N HIS A 45 -3.78 5.12 -4.38
CA HIS A 45 -3.03 6.36 -4.63
C HIS A 45 -2.49 7.03 -3.37
N GLU A 46 -3.25 7.01 -2.26
CA GLU A 46 -2.90 7.73 -1.04
C GLU A 46 -2.11 6.89 -0.03
N SER A 47 -2.21 5.56 -0.09
CA SER A 47 -1.53 4.68 0.87
C SER A 47 -0.50 3.78 0.20
N VAL A 48 -0.82 3.12 -0.92
CA VAL A 48 0.08 2.16 -1.56
C VAL A 48 1.20 2.86 -2.33
N LEU A 49 0.89 3.73 -3.30
CA LEU A 49 1.92 4.40 -4.09
C LEU A 49 2.98 5.13 -3.24
N PRO A 50 2.62 5.87 -2.16
CA PRO A 50 3.61 6.58 -1.36
C PRO A 50 4.63 5.69 -0.65
N ILE A 51 4.25 4.48 -0.23
CA ILE A 51 5.19 3.56 0.44
C ILE A 51 6.19 2.94 -0.53
N PHE A 52 5.89 2.94 -1.84
CA PHE A 52 6.77 2.48 -2.91
C PHE A 52 7.54 3.59 -3.64
N LYS A 53 7.48 4.84 -3.20
CA LYS A 53 8.10 6.00 -3.90
C LYS A 53 9.59 5.85 -4.23
N ASN A 54 10.33 5.01 -3.49
CA ASN A 54 11.75 4.77 -3.74
C ASN A 54 12.00 3.77 -4.89
N TYR A 55 10.94 3.21 -5.47
CA TYR A 55 11.00 2.25 -6.59
C TYR A 55 10.37 2.80 -7.86
N GLN A 56 10.24 4.12 -8.02
CA GLN A 56 9.59 4.73 -9.20
C GLN A 56 10.18 4.27 -10.54
N GLU A 57 11.47 3.95 -10.58
CA GLU A 57 12.15 3.40 -11.77
C GLU A 57 11.71 1.97 -12.14
N ALA A 58 10.95 1.28 -11.29
CA ALA A 58 10.49 -0.09 -11.53
C ALA A 58 9.19 -0.17 -12.35
N GLY A 59 8.65 0.96 -12.83
CA GLY A 59 7.42 0.96 -13.63
C GLY A 59 6.16 0.66 -12.81
N ILE A 60 6.11 1.18 -11.58
CA ILE A 60 4.94 1.04 -10.69
C ILE A 60 3.67 1.47 -11.43
N PRO A 61 2.59 0.66 -11.39
CA PRO A 61 1.36 0.98 -12.11
C PRO A 61 0.80 2.36 -11.78
N SER A 62 0.47 3.11 -12.82
CA SER A 62 -0.30 4.35 -12.69
C SER A 62 -1.77 4.15 -13.06
N GLU A 63 -2.05 3.14 -13.88
CA GLU A 63 -3.40 2.79 -14.29
C GLU A 63 -3.99 1.75 -13.33
N PHE A 64 -5.24 1.99 -12.91
CA PHE A 64 -5.98 1.12 -12.01
C PHE A 64 -7.27 0.69 -12.70
N THR A 65 -7.44 -0.61 -12.93
CA THR A 65 -8.63 -1.16 -13.56
C THR A 65 -9.31 -2.18 -12.65
N ILE A 66 -10.64 -2.18 -12.68
CA ILE A 66 -11.46 -3.13 -11.93
C ILE A 66 -12.09 -4.10 -12.92
N ASP A 67 -11.79 -5.40 -12.79
CA ASP A 67 -12.54 -6.44 -13.48
C ASP A 67 -13.90 -6.64 -12.80
N LYS A 68 -14.95 -6.08 -13.40
CA LYS A 68 -16.34 -6.16 -12.92
C LYS A 68 -16.92 -7.57 -12.93
N LYS A 69 -16.32 -8.50 -13.69
CA LYS A 69 -16.85 -9.86 -13.86
C LYS A 69 -16.31 -10.82 -12.82
N ASP A 70 -15.11 -10.55 -12.29
CA ASP A 70 -14.52 -11.39 -11.26
C ASP A 70 -15.02 -11.02 -9.85
N LEU A 71 -15.75 -11.94 -9.24
CA LEU A 71 -16.27 -11.81 -7.88
C LEU A 71 -15.39 -12.48 -6.83
N GLY A 72 -14.30 -13.16 -7.25
CA GLY A 72 -13.24 -13.63 -6.37
C GLY A 72 -12.46 -12.46 -5.78
N ILE A 73 -11.54 -12.72 -4.86
CA ILE A 73 -10.63 -11.70 -4.32
C ILE A 73 -9.28 -11.94 -4.97
N ASP A 74 -8.96 -11.14 -5.98
CA ASP A 74 -7.80 -11.36 -6.85
C ASP A 74 -7.25 -10.02 -7.36
N GLY A 75 -6.01 -10.05 -7.81
CA GLY A 75 -5.26 -8.92 -8.33
C GLY A 75 -4.18 -9.38 -9.30
N GLY A 76 -3.72 -8.44 -10.12
CA GLY A 76 -2.59 -8.67 -11.01
C GLY A 76 -1.96 -7.35 -11.41
N ALA A 77 -0.63 -7.26 -11.30
CA ALA A 77 0.12 -6.12 -11.81
C ALA A 77 1.08 -6.50 -12.94
N ALA A 78 1.21 -5.57 -13.89
CA ALA A 78 2.25 -5.52 -14.89
C ALA A 78 2.80 -4.09 -14.96
N GLU A 79 3.87 -3.87 -15.73
CA GLU A 79 4.42 -2.52 -15.92
C GLU A 79 3.32 -1.54 -16.37
N GLY A 80 3.14 -0.47 -15.59
CA GLY A 80 2.17 0.59 -15.86
C GLY A 80 0.70 0.30 -15.50
N TYR A 81 0.33 -0.96 -15.22
CA TYR A 81 -1.07 -1.36 -15.08
C TYR A 81 -1.34 -2.32 -13.91
N LEU A 82 -2.38 -2.02 -13.12
CA LEU A 82 -2.90 -2.85 -12.05
C LEU A 82 -4.37 -3.21 -12.33
N VAL A 83 -4.69 -4.50 -12.24
CA VAL A 83 -6.06 -5.02 -12.20
C VAL A 83 -6.39 -5.56 -10.83
N VAL A 84 -7.61 -5.29 -10.40
CA VAL A 84 -8.22 -5.93 -9.24
C VAL A 84 -9.60 -6.47 -9.58
N SER A 85 -9.99 -7.56 -8.94
CA SER A 85 -11.32 -8.12 -9.06
C SER A 85 -12.38 -7.26 -8.36
N GLN A 86 -13.62 -7.32 -8.81
CA GLN A 86 -14.76 -6.71 -8.12
C GLN A 86 -14.98 -7.29 -6.71
N GLY A 87 -14.62 -8.55 -6.47
CA GLY A 87 -14.67 -9.12 -5.12
C GLY A 87 -13.68 -8.46 -4.15
N LEU A 88 -12.46 -8.10 -4.60
CA LEU A 88 -11.53 -7.32 -3.79
C LEU A 88 -12.10 -5.93 -3.47
N VAL A 89 -12.70 -5.25 -4.46
CA VAL A 89 -13.39 -3.96 -4.25
C VAL A 89 -14.51 -4.07 -3.22
N ASN A 90 -15.24 -5.18 -3.22
CA ASN A 90 -16.40 -5.38 -2.36
C ASN A 90 -16.06 -5.75 -0.92
N LEU A 91 -14.81 -6.16 -0.66
CA LEU A 91 -14.31 -6.56 0.64
C LEU A 91 -14.45 -5.44 1.67
N SER A 92 -14.92 -5.77 2.87
CA SER A 92 -15.06 -4.80 3.97
C SER A 92 -13.77 -4.59 4.77
N LYS A 93 -12.77 -5.45 4.58
CA LYS A 93 -11.48 -5.42 5.28
C LYS A 93 -10.47 -4.59 4.49
N GLU A 94 -10.44 -3.29 4.75
CA GLU A 94 -9.53 -2.36 4.07
C GLU A 94 -8.05 -2.73 4.23
N ASN A 95 -7.65 -3.30 5.38
CA ASN A 95 -6.26 -3.74 5.58
C ASN A 95 -5.86 -4.90 4.65
N ILE A 96 -6.81 -5.79 4.33
CA ILE A 96 -6.60 -6.84 3.34
C ILE A 96 -6.51 -6.25 1.94
N GLN A 97 -7.31 -5.23 1.63
CA GLN A 97 -7.18 -4.49 0.36
C GLN A 97 -5.80 -3.81 0.26
N LEU A 98 -5.35 -3.16 1.33
CA LEU A 98 -4.02 -2.53 1.40
C LEU A 98 -2.91 -3.56 1.15
N PHE A 99 -3.00 -4.72 1.81
CA PHE A 99 -2.05 -5.81 1.63
C PHE A 99 -2.06 -6.34 0.19
N ALA A 100 -3.23 -6.67 -0.37
CA ALA A 100 -3.35 -7.19 -1.73
C ALA A 100 -2.78 -6.22 -2.77
N LEU A 101 -3.14 -4.93 -2.69
CA LEU A 101 -2.61 -3.91 -3.58
C LEU A 101 -1.10 -3.73 -3.43
N SER A 102 -0.58 -3.77 -2.20
CA SER A 102 0.87 -3.67 -1.95
C SER A 102 1.62 -4.92 -2.42
N HIS A 103 0.99 -6.09 -2.33
CA HIS A 103 1.54 -7.36 -2.81
C HIS A 103 1.73 -7.31 -4.33
N GLU A 104 0.72 -6.85 -5.08
CA GLU A 104 0.84 -6.69 -6.54
C GLU A 104 1.99 -5.76 -6.94
N VAL A 105 2.13 -4.62 -6.26
CA VAL A 105 3.28 -3.72 -6.51
C VAL A 105 4.60 -4.35 -6.03
N GLY A 106 4.55 -5.20 -5.00
CA GLY A 106 5.67 -6.01 -4.53
C GLY A 106 6.26 -6.90 -5.62
N HIS A 107 5.43 -7.53 -6.46
CA HIS A 107 5.90 -8.28 -7.62
C HIS A 107 6.74 -7.41 -8.57
N ILE A 108 6.24 -6.22 -8.90
CA ILE A 108 6.90 -5.27 -9.82
C ILE A 108 8.29 -4.88 -9.31
N VAL A 109 8.43 -4.60 -8.01
CA VAL A 109 9.68 -4.05 -7.46
C VAL A 109 10.68 -5.11 -7.01
N THR A 110 10.34 -6.40 -7.08
CA THR A 110 11.16 -7.50 -6.53
C THR A 110 12.58 -7.51 -7.08
N ILE A 111 12.75 -7.41 -8.41
CA ILE A 111 14.09 -7.42 -9.03
C ILE A 111 14.88 -6.16 -8.65
N LYS A 112 14.23 -5.00 -8.59
CA LYS A 112 14.89 -3.75 -8.13
C LYS A 112 15.38 -3.89 -6.69
N GLN A 113 14.57 -4.48 -5.82
CA GLN A 113 14.97 -4.77 -4.44
C GLN A 113 16.13 -5.78 -4.35
N ALA A 114 16.13 -6.81 -5.19
CA ALA A 114 17.24 -7.77 -5.26
C ALA A 114 18.57 -7.08 -5.59
N ILE A 115 18.56 -6.17 -6.58
CA ILE A 115 19.72 -5.35 -6.95
C ILE A 115 20.21 -4.50 -5.78
N LEU A 116 19.31 -3.88 -5.01
CA LEU A 116 19.68 -3.10 -3.81
C LEU A 116 20.36 -3.95 -2.73
N PHE A 117 20.07 -5.25 -2.68
CA PHE A 117 20.74 -6.20 -1.79
C PHE A 117 21.98 -6.86 -2.38
N GLY A 118 22.41 -6.45 -3.58
CA GLY A 118 23.57 -7.00 -4.27
C GLY A 118 23.35 -8.41 -4.83
N LEU A 119 22.09 -8.80 -5.03
CA LEU A 119 21.71 -10.04 -5.70
C LEU A 119 21.62 -9.78 -7.21
N ILE A 120 22.13 -10.71 -8.01
CA ILE A 120 22.23 -10.58 -9.47
C ILE A 120 21.49 -11.74 -10.12
N GLY A 121 20.76 -11.46 -11.20
CA GLY A 121 20.05 -12.45 -12.00
C GLY A 121 18.54 -12.43 -11.75
N ASP A 122 17.89 -13.46 -12.27
CA ASP A 122 16.44 -13.65 -12.18
C ASP A 122 16.07 -14.51 -10.96
N ILE A 123 14.79 -14.49 -10.59
CA ILE A 123 14.24 -15.41 -9.59
C ILE A 123 14.35 -16.83 -10.16
N SER A 124 15.32 -17.61 -9.67
CA SER A 124 15.54 -18.96 -10.17
C SER A 124 14.68 -19.98 -9.44
N SER A 125 14.16 -20.97 -10.17
CA SER A 125 13.59 -22.18 -9.57
C SER A 125 14.64 -22.94 -8.76
N GLY A 126 14.26 -23.43 -7.58
CA GLY A 126 15.00 -24.49 -6.90
C GLY A 126 14.32 -25.86 -7.10
N ASN A 127 14.83 -26.91 -6.46
CA ASN A 127 14.30 -28.28 -6.63
C ASN A 127 12.95 -28.51 -5.93
N MET A 128 12.65 -27.77 -4.87
CA MET A 128 11.42 -27.86 -4.08
C MET A 128 10.50 -26.65 -4.28
N THR A 129 11.06 -25.46 -4.50
CA THR A 129 10.32 -24.19 -4.66
C THR A 129 10.66 -23.55 -6.00
N ASN A 130 9.68 -23.50 -6.90
CA ASN A 130 9.83 -22.84 -8.19
C ASN A 130 9.84 -21.31 -8.05
N ASP A 131 10.18 -20.65 -9.16
CA ASP A 131 10.21 -19.20 -9.32
C ASP A 131 8.87 -18.52 -9.00
N TYR A 132 7.74 -19.07 -9.45
CA TYR A 132 6.41 -18.54 -9.12
C TYR A 132 6.18 -18.47 -7.60
N LYS A 133 6.46 -19.57 -6.89
CA LYS A 133 6.30 -19.62 -5.44
C LYS A 133 7.23 -18.67 -4.70
N LYS A 134 8.45 -18.49 -5.20
CA LYS A 134 9.39 -17.50 -4.64
C LYS A 134 8.89 -16.08 -4.86
N ALA A 135 8.33 -15.78 -6.04
CA ALA A 135 7.75 -14.47 -6.34
C ALA A 135 6.66 -14.09 -5.34
N GLU A 136 5.78 -15.02 -4.96
CA GLU A 136 4.76 -14.81 -3.92
C GLU A 136 5.38 -14.42 -2.57
N TYR A 137 6.40 -15.16 -2.11
CA TYR A 137 7.07 -14.84 -0.85
C TYR A 137 7.79 -13.49 -0.87
N PHE A 138 8.36 -13.10 -2.01
CA PHE A 138 8.98 -11.79 -2.17
C PHE A 138 7.96 -10.66 -2.10
N ALA A 139 6.87 -10.78 -2.86
CA ALA A 139 5.80 -9.81 -2.87
C ALA A 139 5.19 -9.62 -1.47
N ASP A 140 4.92 -10.72 -0.74
CA ASP A 140 4.48 -10.69 0.65
C ASP A 140 5.46 -9.97 1.57
N LEU A 141 6.75 -10.30 1.47
CA LEU A 141 7.78 -9.74 2.33
C LEU A 141 7.92 -8.23 2.10
N ILE A 142 7.95 -7.79 0.84
CA ILE A 142 8.05 -6.38 0.47
C ILE A 142 6.82 -5.62 0.97
N ALA A 143 5.61 -6.15 0.72
CA ALA A 143 4.37 -5.54 1.16
C ALA A 143 4.34 -5.37 2.68
N ILE A 144 4.58 -6.44 3.45
CA ILE A 144 4.59 -6.36 4.92
C ILE A 144 5.69 -5.44 5.44
N HIS A 145 6.90 -5.49 4.86
CA HIS A 145 7.98 -4.62 5.29
C HIS A 145 7.61 -3.13 5.12
N LEU A 146 7.07 -2.76 3.95
CA LEU A 146 6.71 -1.37 3.68
C LEU A 146 5.49 -0.91 4.47
N ILE A 147 4.44 -1.73 4.59
CA ILE A 147 3.28 -1.41 5.43
C ILE A 147 3.72 -1.26 6.89
N LYS A 148 4.53 -2.18 7.43
CA LYS A 148 5.03 -2.10 8.80
C LYS A 148 5.86 -0.85 9.07
N THR A 149 6.77 -0.49 8.17
CA THR A 149 7.74 0.59 8.40
C THR A 149 7.21 1.98 8.04
N LYS A 150 6.19 2.07 7.18
CA LYS A 150 5.65 3.35 6.69
C LYS A 150 4.21 3.62 7.14
N LEU A 151 3.42 2.58 7.44
CA LEU A 151 2.01 2.65 7.86
C LEU A 151 1.79 1.79 9.12
N PRO A 152 2.48 2.09 10.25
CA PRO A 152 2.50 1.20 11.41
C PRO A 152 1.11 0.95 12.04
N GLU A 153 0.19 1.92 11.97
CA GLU A 153 -1.19 1.74 12.46
C GLU A 153 -1.96 0.73 11.60
N SER A 154 -1.88 0.86 10.27
CA SER A 154 -2.48 -0.10 9.33
C SER A 154 -1.85 -1.49 9.48
N PHE A 155 -0.55 -1.58 9.78
CA PHE A 155 0.12 -2.86 10.03
C PHE A 155 -0.46 -3.59 11.24
N ILE A 156 -0.77 -2.89 12.34
CA ILE A 156 -1.38 -3.51 13.52
C ILE A 156 -2.71 -4.17 13.16
N LEU A 157 -3.57 -3.44 12.44
CA LEU A 157 -4.86 -3.95 12.01
C LEU A 157 -4.73 -5.09 10.99
N LEU A 158 -3.76 -5.01 10.07
CA LEU A 158 -3.45 -6.09 9.14
C LEU A 158 -2.99 -7.36 9.87
N ALA A 159 -2.14 -7.23 10.89
CA ALA A 159 -1.65 -8.36 11.67
C ALA A 159 -2.79 -9.07 12.43
N GLU A 160 -3.79 -8.33 12.92
CA GLU A 160 -5.01 -8.89 13.49
C GLU A 160 -5.84 -9.68 12.45
N ASP A 161 -5.77 -9.27 11.18
CA ASP A 161 -6.43 -9.91 10.05
C ASP A 161 -5.65 -11.10 9.44
N PHE A 162 -4.45 -11.45 9.95
CA PHE A 162 -3.66 -12.59 9.43
C PHE A 162 -4.41 -13.93 9.40
N PRO A 163 -5.24 -14.30 10.39
CA PRO A 163 -6.04 -15.53 10.27
C PRO A 163 -7.02 -15.50 9.09
N TYR A 164 -7.61 -14.33 8.79
CA TYR A 164 -8.47 -14.15 7.63
C TYR A 164 -7.65 -14.25 6.34
N LEU A 165 -6.52 -13.55 6.28
CA LEU A 165 -5.60 -13.59 5.14
C LEU A 165 -5.09 -15.01 4.86
N GLN A 166 -4.74 -15.78 5.91
CA GLN A 166 -4.31 -17.17 5.77
C GLN A 166 -5.35 -18.02 5.04
N ASN A 167 -6.62 -17.87 5.42
CA ASN A 167 -7.72 -18.62 4.82
C ASN A 167 -7.98 -18.17 3.39
N LEU A 168 -7.85 -16.86 3.13
CA LEU A 168 -8.02 -16.29 1.80
C LEU A 168 -6.99 -16.82 0.80
N LEU A 169 -5.72 -16.90 1.22
CA LEU A 169 -4.61 -17.43 0.41
C LEU A 169 -4.71 -18.94 0.14
N GLY A 170 -5.56 -19.65 0.88
CA GLY A 170 -5.93 -21.04 0.57
C GLY A 170 -4.81 -22.08 0.70
N THR A 171 -5.01 -23.19 0.02
CA THR A 171 -4.07 -24.33 -0.03
C THR A 171 -3.02 -24.13 -1.12
N ALA A 172 -1.83 -24.71 -0.95
CA ALA A 172 -0.79 -24.65 -1.98
C ALA A 172 -1.25 -25.29 -3.30
N ASP A 173 -0.79 -24.71 -4.42
CA ASP A 173 -0.91 -25.29 -5.75
C ASP A 173 0.46 -25.33 -6.46
N SER A 174 0.48 -25.47 -7.80
CA SER A 174 1.72 -25.49 -8.59
C SER A 174 2.45 -24.15 -8.64
N MET A 175 1.74 -23.03 -8.53
CA MET A 175 2.26 -21.66 -8.68
C MET A 175 2.31 -20.91 -7.35
N HIS A 176 1.39 -21.19 -6.44
CA HIS A 176 1.22 -20.47 -5.18
C HIS A 176 1.59 -21.35 -3.97
N PRO A 177 2.38 -20.84 -3.00
CA PRO A 177 2.54 -21.50 -1.70
C PRO A 177 1.23 -21.44 -0.90
N SER A 178 1.10 -22.31 0.12
CA SER A 178 -0.10 -22.27 0.95
C SER A 178 -0.18 -20.97 1.76
N GLY A 179 -1.41 -20.53 2.08
CA GLY A 179 -1.62 -19.40 2.98
C GLY A 179 -0.92 -19.59 4.33
N LYS A 180 -0.90 -20.83 4.85
CA LYS A 180 -0.17 -21.17 6.08
C LYS A 180 1.33 -20.86 5.97
N ASP A 181 1.97 -21.27 4.87
CA ASP A 181 3.42 -21.08 4.69
C ASP A 181 3.76 -19.60 4.44
N ARG A 182 2.90 -18.89 3.69
CA ARG A 182 3.02 -17.44 3.45
C ARG A 182 2.92 -16.64 4.74
N ILE A 183 1.91 -16.89 5.57
CA ILE A 183 1.77 -16.26 6.89
C ILE A 183 2.94 -16.63 7.81
N ALA A 184 3.41 -17.88 7.80
CA ALA A 184 4.58 -18.28 8.58
C ALA A 184 5.85 -17.52 8.13
N SER A 185 6.04 -17.32 6.82
CA SER A 185 7.12 -16.52 6.24
C SER A 185 7.09 -15.07 6.73
N MET A 186 5.93 -14.43 6.67
CA MET A 186 5.74 -13.05 7.13
C MET A 186 5.96 -12.92 8.64
N ASN A 187 5.48 -13.87 9.44
CA ASN A 187 5.73 -13.92 10.88
C ASN A 187 7.20 -14.12 11.24
N THR A 188 7.95 -14.90 10.45
CA THR A 188 9.40 -15.05 10.64
C THR A 188 10.11 -13.71 10.47
N TYR A 189 9.73 -12.92 9.45
CA TYR A 189 10.23 -11.55 9.30
C TYR A 189 9.88 -10.69 10.52
N ILE A 190 8.61 -10.66 10.92
CA ILE A 190 8.12 -9.82 12.03
C ILE A 190 8.80 -10.15 13.37
N GLN A 191 9.07 -11.43 13.63
CA GLN A 191 9.78 -11.86 14.84
C GLN A 191 11.24 -11.39 14.80
N ASN A 192 11.95 -11.67 13.72
CA ASN A 192 13.35 -11.26 13.55
C ASN A 192 13.52 -9.74 13.59
N SER A 193 12.51 -8.98 13.16
CA SER A 193 12.55 -7.52 13.14
C SER A 193 12.51 -6.91 14.54
N LYS A 194 11.90 -7.60 15.51
CA LYS A 194 11.92 -7.20 16.94
C LYS A 194 13.30 -7.38 17.57
N GLU A 195 14.08 -8.35 17.09
CA GLU A 195 15.38 -8.71 17.64
C GLU A 195 16.53 -7.93 16.98
N ASN A 196 16.51 -7.83 15.64
CA ASN A 196 17.63 -7.33 14.85
C ASN A 196 17.33 -5.99 14.15
N GLY A 197 16.09 -5.50 14.23
CA GLY A 197 15.62 -4.31 13.51
C GLY A 197 15.06 -4.63 12.12
N ASP A 198 14.24 -3.70 11.61
CA ASP A 198 13.41 -3.93 10.42
C ASP A 198 14.20 -4.15 9.12
N GLU A 199 15.25 -3.36 8.90
CA GLU A 199 16.08 -3.43 7.68
C GLU A 199 16.90 -4.71 7.61
N GLU A 200 17.52 -5.09 8.73
CA GLU A 200 18.33 -6.31 8.80
C GLU A 200 17.45 -7.56 8.67
N ALA A 201 16.32 -7.62 9.36
CA ALA A 201 15.37 -8.71 9.23
C ALA A 201 14.80 -8.82 7.81
N PHE A 202 14.51 -7.69 7.16
CA PHE A 202 14.02 -7.66 5.78
C PHE A 202 15.07 -8.22 4.81
N LYS A 203 16.30 -7.70 4.86
CA LYS A 203 17.41 -8.18 4.02
C LYS A 203 17.69 -9.67 4.22
N ASN A 204 17.76 -10.11 5.47
CA ASN A 204 18.04 -11.52 5.79
C ASN A 204 16.93 -12.45 5.30
N ARG A 205 15.66 -12.07 5.47
CA ARG A 205 14.53 -12.86 4.95
C ARG A 205 14.51 -12.87 3.42
N PHE A 206 14.78 -11.74 2.78
CA PHE A 206 14.84 -11.64 1.32
C PHE A 206 15.91 -12.58 0.75
N ILE A 207 17.13 -12.56 1.31
CA ILE A 207 18.21 -13.45 0.90
C ILE A 207 17.85 -14.93 1.15
N ALA A 208 17.16 -15.23 2.26
CA ALA A 208 16.70 -16.58 2.54
C ALA A 208 15.71 -17.07 1.48
N ILE A 209 14.72 -16.26 1.09
CA ILE A 209 13.76 -16.58 0.01
C ILE A 209 14.50 -16.78 -1.32
N TRP A 210 15.44 -15.89 -1.65
CA TRP A 210 16.23 -15.99 -2.89
C TRP A 210 16.95 -17.34 -3.02
N LYS A 211 17.47 -17.84 -1.90
CA LYS A 211 18.22 -19.09 -1.81
C LYS A 211 17.35 -20.32 -1.50
N MET A 212 16.02 -20.18 -1.41
CA MET A 212 15.15 -21.34 -1.16
C MET A 212 15.38 -22.39 -2.23
N ASP A 213 15.53 -23.64 -1.79
CA ASP A 213 15.47 -24.79 -2.70
C ASP A 213 14.02 -25.02 -3.13
#